data_AF-A0A445D8Z2-F1
#
_entry.id   AF-A0A445D8Z2-F1
#
_cell.length_a   1.000
_cell.length_b   1.000
_cell.length_c   1.000
_cell.angle_alpha   90.00
_cell.angle_beta   90.00
_cell.angle_gamma   90.00
#
_symmetry.space_group_name_H-M   'P 1'
#
loop_
_entity.id
_entity.type
_entity.pdbx_description
1 polymer ?
#
loop_
_entity_poly.entity_id
_entity_poly.type
_entity_poly.pdbx_seq_one_letter_code
_entity_poly.pdbx_strand_id
1 'polypeptide(L)' 'MINFDDWHKIRSYSWDYFYHLGSNKFTLMTNYIKTWKKYGLSRDPRKKMMQASAF' A
#
# COMPACT_ATOMS: atom_id res chain seq x y z
N MET A 1 -11.65 -3.36 -14.78
CA MET A 1 -11.41 -2.18 -13.91
C MET A 1 -11.30 -2.72 -12.50
N ILE A 2 -10.22 -2.42 -11.77
CA ILE A 2 -10.08 -2.81 -10.36
C ILE A 2 -10.47 -1.61 -9.52
N ASN A 3 -11.40 -1.81 -8.58
CA ASN A 3 -11.82 -0.78 -7.64
C ASN A 3 -11.18 -1.08 -6.29
N PHE A 4 -10.53 -0.07 -5.71
CA PHE A 4 -10.02 -0.12 -4.33
C PHE A 4 -10.90 0.75 -3.44
N ASP A 5 -11.12 0.31 -2.20
CA ASP A 5 -12.04 0.96 -1.25
C ASP A 5 -11.49 2.28 -0.68
N ASP A 6 -10.19 2.52 -0.77
CA ASP A 6 -9.48 3.71 -0.27
C ASP A 6 -9.52 4.91 -1.23
N TRP A 7 -10.63 5.06 -1.96
CA TRP A 7 -10.85 6.12 -2.97
C TRP A 7 -9.85 6.11 -4.14
N HIS A 8 -9.04 5.07 -4.31
CA HIS A 8 -8.16 4.95 -5.46
C HIS A 8 -8.93 4.42 -6.68
N LYS A 9 -9.38 5.34 -7.54
CA LYS A 9 -9.88 5.02 -8.88
C LYS A 9 -8.73 5.02 -9.88
N ILE A 10 -8.10 3.85 -10.09
CA ILE A 10 -7.03 3.71 -11.08
C ILE A 10 -7.63 3.31 -12.43
N ARG A 11 -7.19 4.00 -13.48
CA ARG A 11 -7.92 4.04 -14.75
C ARG A 11 -7.65 2.85 -15.67
N SER A 12 -6.50 2.18 -15.59
CA SER A 12 -6.26 0.91 -16.30
C SER A 12 -4.93 0.27 -15.90
N TYR A 13 -4.88 -1.06 -15.97
CA TYR A 13 -3.68 -1.88 -15.84
C TYR A 13 -3.63 -2.84 -17.02
N SER A 14 -2.45 -3.10 -17.59
CA SER A 14 -2.28 -4.08 -18.66
C SER A 14 -2.25 -5.50 -18.11
N TRP A 15 -2.56 -6.48 -18.97
CA TRP A 15 -2.44 -7.90 -18.61
C TRP A 15 -0.99 -8.30 -18.32
N ASP A 16 -0.03 -7.78 -19.07
CA ASP A 16 1.40 -8.01 -18.83
C ASP A 16 1.83 -7.53 -17.43
N TYR A 17 1.28 -6.40 -16.99
CA TYR A 17 1.52 -5.88 -15.66
C TYR A 17 0.97 -6.81 -14.58
N PHE A 18 -0.25 -7.34 -14.76
CA PHE A 18 -0.80 -8.32 -13.82
C PHE A 18 -0.02 -9.63 -13.80
N TYR A 19 0.42 -10.11 -14.96
CA TYR A 19 1.28 -11.29 -15.03
C TYR A 19 2.60 -11.07 -14.29
N HIS A 20 3.25 -9.93 -14.52
CA HIS A 20 4.48 -9.56 -13.82
C HIS A 20 4.27 -9.47 -12.30
N LEU A 21 3.21 -8.78 -11.86
CA LEU A 21 2.86 -8.67 -10.44
C LEU A 21 2.62 -10.04 -9.81
N GLY A 22 1.83 -10.91 -10.45
CA GLY A 22 1.49 -12.24 -9.95
C GLY A 22 2.72 -13.14 -9.81
N SER A 23 3.56 -13.14 -10.84
CA SER A 23 4.80 -13.93 -10.90
C SER A 23 5.84 -13.45 -9.89
N ASN A 24 5.89 -12.16 -9.55
CA ASN A 24 6.94 -11.57 -8.72
C ASN A 24 6.46 -11.07 -7.34
N LYS A 25 5.22 -11.36 -6.93
CA LYS A 25 4.57 -10.77 -5.75
C LYS A 25 5.39 -10.79 -4.46
N PHE A 26 6.10 -11.88 -4.19
CA PHE A 26 6.87 -12.04 -2.96
C PHE A 26 8.11 -11.14 -2.95
N THR A 27 8.90 -11.19 -4.03
CA THR A 27 10.09 -10.34 -4.21
C THR A 27 9.71 -8.86 -4.15
N LEU A 28 8.64 -8.47 -4.85
CA LEU A 28 8.14 -7.10 -4.84
C LEU A 28 7.71 -6.66 -3.43
N MET A 29 6.95 -7.49 -2.72
CA MET A 29 6.50 -7.19 -1.36
C MET A 29 7.66 -7.08 -0.36
N THR A 30 8.64 -7.99 -0.42
CA THR A 30 9.83 -7.95 0.43
C THR A 30 10.64 -6.69 0.20
N ASN A 31 10.86 -6.31 -1.07
CA ASN A 31 11.60 -5.09 -1.41
C ASN A 31 10.86 -3.83 -0.98
N TYR A 32 9.54 -3.81 -1.14
CA TYR A 32 8.68 -2.73 -0.67
C TYR A 32 8.79 -2.55 0.86
N ILE A 33 8.65 -3.62 1.65
CA ILE A 33 8.78 -3.55 3.12
C ILE A 33 10.17 -3.10 3.57
N LYS A 34 11.24 -3.63 2.95
CA LYS A 34 12.62 -3.20 3.25
C LYS A 34 12.82 -1.71 3.02
N THR A 35 12.29 -1.20 1.90
CA THR A 35 12.36 0.22 1.54
C THR A 35 11.60 1.06 2.55
N TRP A 36 10.40 0.66 2.93
CA TRP A 36 9.58 1.40 3.91
C TRP A 36 10.24 1.47 5.28
N LYS A 37 10.80 0.35 5.76
CA LYS A 37 11.55 0.33 7.02
C LYS A 37 12.76 1.25 6.99
N LYS A 38 13.51 1.29 5.88
CA LYS A 38 14.64 2.20 5.70
C LYS A 38 14.25 3.67 5.90
N TYR A 39 13.04 4.05 5.49
CA TYR A 39 12.54 5.42 5.61
C TYR A 39 11.66 5.65 6.87
N GLY A 40 11.55 4.67 7.77
CA GLY A 40 10.69 4.79 8.96
C GLY A 40 9.19 4.90 8.65
N LEU A 41 8.75 4.46 7.46
CA LEU A 41 7.35 4.51 7.03
C LEU A 41 6.61 3.24 7.48
N SER A 42 5.32 3.38 7.80
CA SER A 42 4.43 2.28 8.16
C SER A 42 3.16 2.29 7.32
N ARG A 43 2.67 1.08 6.99
CA ARG A 43 1.39 0.85 6.31
C ARG A 43 0.21 1.00 7.25
N ASP A 44 0.45 0.79 8.53
CA ASP A 44 -0.59 0.93 9.51
C ASP A 44 -0.99 2.41 9.54
N PRO A 45 -2.29 2.71 9.42
CA PRO A 45 -2.75 4.09 9.55
C PRO A 45 -2.23 4.61 10.90
N ARG A 46 -1.64 5.81 10.89
CA ARG A 46 -1.27 6.47 12.14
C ARG A 46 -2.52 6.45 13.01
N LYS A 47 -2.49 5.75 14.14
CA LYS A 47 -3.57 5.80 15.13
C LYS A 47 -3.86 7.29 15.29
N LYS A 48 -5.09 7.73 14.98
CA LYS A 48 -5.57 8.99 15.52
C LYS A 48 -5.40 8.82 17.02
N MET A 49 -4.39 9.44 17.61
CA MET A 49 -4.49 9.83 19.00
C MET A 49 -5.72 10.74 18.97
N MET A 50 -6.88 10.19 19.33
CA MET A 50 -8.02 11.02 19.68
C MET A 50 -7.43 12.00 20.68
N GLN A 51 -7.47 13.28 20.31
CA GLN A 51 -6.90 14.34 21.12
C GLN A 51 -7.34 14.11 22.56
N ALA A 52 -6.37 13.88 23.44
CA ALA A 52 -6.58 13.95 24.87
C ALA A 52 -6.84 15.43 25.19
N SER A 53 -8.05 15.88 24.89
CA SER A 53 -8.58 17.20 25.21
C SER A 53 -10.08 17.17 24.97
N ALA A 54 -10.78 16.40 25.79
CA ALA A 54 -12.11 16.76 26.22
C ALA A 54 -12.02 16.81 27.75
N PHE A 55 -12.43 17.96 28.29
CA PHE A 55 -12.38 18.38 29.68
C PHE A 55 -12.82 17.30 30.68
#